data_AF-A0A936XVF4-F1
#
_entry.id   AF-A0A936XVF4-F1
#
_cell.length_a   1.000
_cell.length_b   1.000
_cell.length_c   1.000
_cell.angle_alpha   90.00
_cell.angle_beta   90.00
_cell.angle_gamma   90.00
#
_symmetry.space_group_name_H-M   'P 1'
#
loop_
_entity.id
_entity.type
_entity.pdbx_description
1 polymer ?
#
loop_
_entity_poly.entity_id
_entity_poly.type
_entity_poly.pdbx_seq_one_letter_code
_entity_poly.pdbx_strand_id
1 'polypeptide(L)' 'MADVHTKKQRSYNMSRIRSKDTKPEMLVRRFLHANGYRYKLHDKKT' A
#
# COMPACT_ATOMS: atom_id res chain seq x y z
N MET A 1 22.97 10.28 4.08
CA MET A 1 22.34 9.15 4.83
C MET A 1 22.72 7.86 4.15
N ALA A 2 23.35 6.93 4.86
CA ALA A 2 23.71 5.61 4.34
C ALA A 2 22.53 4.62 4.53
N ASP A 3 22.37 3.69 3.60
CA ASP A 3 21.39 2.60 3.71
C ASP A 3 21.73 1.74 4.93
N VAL A 4 20.77 1.59 5.84
CA VAL A 4 20.94 0.83 7.08
C VAL A 4 20.89 -0.68 6.81
N HIS A 5 20.51 -1.08 5.59
CA HIS A 5 20.32 -2.46 5.19
C HIS A 5 21.34 -2.91 4.15
N THR A 6 21.72 -4.19 4.24
CA THR A 6 22.50 -4.84 3.19
C THR A 6 21.68 -4.92 1.89
N LYS A 7 22.36 -4.97 0.73
CA LYS A 7 21.70 -5.06 -0.59
C LYS A 7 20.68 -6.22 -0.66
N LYS A 8 20.97 -7.35 -0.02
CA LYS A 8 20.09 -8.53 0.04
C LYS A 8 18.85 -8.27 0.90
N GLN A 9 19.02 -7.67 2.08
CA GLN A 9 17.90 -7.29 2.95
C GLN A 9 16.98 -6.29 2.27
N ARG A 10 17.54 -5.28 1.59
CA ARG A 10 16.75 -4.33 0.80
C ARG A 10 15.99 -5.01 -0.32
N SER A 11 16.65 -5.87 -1.10
CA SER A 11 15.98 -6.61 -2.19
C SER A 11 14.83 -7.47 -1.66
N TYR A 12 15.01 -8.11 -0.52
CA TYR A 12 13.96 -8.90 0.14
C TYR A 12 12.81 -8.01 0.65
N ASN A 13 13.11 -6.88 1.28
CA ASN A 13 12.08 -5.97 1.76
C ASN A 13 11.27 -5.37 0.60
N MET A 14 11.95 -4.91 -0.44
CA MET A 14 11.32 -4.34 -1.63
C MET A 14 10.45 -5.37 -2.37
N SER A 15 10.84 -6.64 -2.43
CA SER A 15 10.03 -7.70 -3.07
C SER A 15 8.74 -8.02 -2.33
N ARG A 16 8.64 -7.66 -1.04
CA ARG A 16 7.42 -7.83 -0.24
C ARG A 16 6.46 -6.65 -0.32
N ILE A 17 6.88 -5.51 -0.86
CA ILE A 17 6.02 -4.34 -1.04
C ILE A 17 5.11 -4.59 -2.25
N ARG A 18 3.80 -4.68 -2.02
CA ARG A 18 2.79 -4.87 -3.05
C ARG A 18 2.34 -3.52 -3.63
N SER A 19 1.93 -3.50 -4.89
CA SER A 19 1.43 -2.29 -5.57
C SER A 19 -0.02 -1.94 -5.23
N LYS A 20 -0.75 -2.85 -4.59
CA LYS A 20 -2.18 -2.73 -4.23
C LYS A 20 -2.44 -3.43 -2.91
N ASP A 21 -3.54 -3.06 -2.26
CA ASP A 21 -3.99 -3.65 -1.00
C ASP A 21 -2.94 -3.50 0.11
N THR A 22 -2.19 -2.40 0.05
CA THR A 22 -1.23 -2.06 1.09
C THR A 22 -1.96 -1.76 2.40
N LYS A 23 -1.26 -1.88 3.53
CA LYS A 23 -1.81 -1.55 4.85
C LYS A 23 -2.50 -0.17 4.90
N PRO A 24 -1.91 0.93 4.39
CA PRO A 24 -2.58 2.24 4.38
C PRO A 24 -3.84 2.25 3.49
N GLU A 25 -3.83 1.61 2.31
CA GLU A 25 -5.04 1.49 1.49
C GLU A 25 -6.16 0.78 2.25
N MET A 26 -5.86 -0.33 2.92
CA MET A 26 -6.85 -1.09 3.68
C MET A 26 -7.43 -0.29 4.85
N LEU A 27 -6.62 0.55 5.50
CA LEU A 27 -7.08 1.44 6.56
C LEU A 27 -8.08 2.46 6.03
N VAL A 28 -7.75 3.14 4.93
CA VAL A 28 -8.64 4.13 4.30
C VAL A 28 -9.93 3.47 3.79
N ARG A 29 -9.84 2.29 3.18
CA ARG A 29 -11.00 1.51 2.72
C ARG A 29 -11.97 1.19 3.86
N ARG A 30 -11.44 0.73 5.00
CA ARG A 30 -12.22 0.44 6.20
C ARG A 30 -12.85 1.71 6.77
N PHE A 31 -12.10 2.80 6.82
CA PHE A 31 -12.60 4.10 7.26
C PHE A 31 -13.76 4.58 6.38
N LEU A 32 -13.59 4.59 5.05
CA LEU A 32 -14.62 5.03 4.11
C LEU A 32 -15.88 4.16 4.19
N HIS A 33 -15.70 2.84 4.30
CA HIS A 33 -16.82 1.90 4.45
C HIS A 33 -17.58 2.13 5.77
N ALA A 34 -16.87 2.36 6.88
CA ALA A 34 -17.49 2.64 8.17
C ALA A 34 -18.29 3.95 8.16
N ASN A 35 -17.91 4.93 7.33
CA ASN A 35 -18.63 6.19 7.16
C ASN A 35 -19.70 6.15 6.06
N GLY A 36 -19.97 4.98 5.45
CA GLY A 36 -21.01 4.82 4.43
C GLY A 36 -20.67 5.38 3.04
N TYR A 37 -19.40 5.74 2.78
CA TYR A 37 -18.99 6.23 1.47
C TYR A 37 -18.88 5.10 0.44
N ARG A 38 -19.42 5.34 -0.75
CA ARG A 38 -19.21 4.48 -1.93
C ARG A 38 -17.97 4.95 -2.67
N TYR A 39 -16.99 4.07 -2.82
CA TYR A 39 -15.76 4.35 -3.56
C TYR A 39 -15.46 3.24 -4.56
N LYS A 40 -14.66 3.54 -5.58
CA LYS A 40 -14.15 2.57 -6.56
C LYS A 40 -12.67 2.31 -6.29
N LEU A 41 -12.25 1.08 -6.53
CA LEU A 41 -10.86 0.67 -6.38
C LEU A 41 -10.17 0.61 -7.74
N HIS A 42 -8.99 1.21 -7.84
CA HIS A 42 -8.11 1.16 -9.01
C HIS A 42 -8.81 1.56 -10.32
N ASP A 43 -9.63 2.61 -10.27
CA ASP A 43 -10.24 3.14 -11.49
C ASP A 43 -9.13 3.66 -12.42
N LYS A 44 -9.06 3.13 -13.64
CA LYS A 44 -8.11 3.56 -14.68
C LYS A 44 -8.58 4.82 -15.40
N LYS A 45 -9.83 5.26 -15.14
CA LYS A 45 -10.42 6.45 -15.74
C LYS A 45 -10.33 7.64 -14.79
N THR A 46 -9.16 8.27 -14.71
CA THR A 46 -9.03 9.69 -14.38
C THR A 46 -7.77 10.22 -15.03
#